data_AF-A0A820NBA9-F1
#
_entry.id   AF-A0A820NBA9-F1
#
_cell.length_a   1.000
_cell.length_b   1.000
_cell.length_c   1.000
_cell.angle_alpha   90.00
_cell.angle_beta   90.00
_cell.angle_gamma   90.00
#
_symmetry.space_group_name_H-M   'P 1'
#
loop_
_entity.id
_entity.type
_entity.pdbx_description
1 polymer ?
#
loop_
_entity_poly.entity_id
_entity_poly.type
_entity_poly.pdbx_seq_one_letter_code
_entity_poly.pdbx_strand_id
1 'polypeptide(L)'
;SKIKRKNVALLQARHPNSAFVIIEGSINDVQLLNTIFSTYGITHIAHLAALPGVRSTAYHINQYVETNSIGTQLLLEAASSLQRLPQFVFYFN
;
A
#
# COMPACT_ATOMS: atom_id res chain seq x y z
N SER A 1 -12.38 4.47 -2.51
CA SER A 1 -13.67 4.96 -1.97
C SER A 1 -13.80 6.46 -2.18
N LYS A 2 -15.03 7.01 -2.11
CA LYS A 2 -15.30 8.45 -2.26
C LYS A 2 -14.55 9.30 -1.22
N ILE A 3 -14.40 8.79 0.01
CA ILE A 3 -13.66 9.46 1.09
C ILE A 3 -12.17 9.57 0.75
N LYS A 4 -11.54 8.47 0.29
CA LYS A 4 -10.11 8.48 -0.09
C LYS A 4 -9.83 9.53 -1.18
N ARG A 5 -10.68 9.61 -2.21
CA ARG A 5 -10.53 10.60 -3.31
C ARG A 5 -10.69 12.04 -2.83
N LYS A 6 -11.61 12.30 -1.89
CA LYS A 6 -11.75 13.63 -1.26
C LYS A 6 -10.49 14.01 -0.47
N ASN A 7 -9.93 13.08 0.29
CA ASN A 7 -8.71 13.34 1.07
C ASN A 7 -7.52 13.64 0.16
N VAL A 8 -7.39 12.93 -0.95
CA VAL A 8 -6.38 13.21 -1.99
C VAL A 8 -6.52 14.63 -2.54
N ALA A 9 -7.72 15.03 -2.95
CA ALA A 9 -7.95 16.38 -3.48
C ALA A 9 -7.62 17.47 -2.44
N LEU A 10 -7.96 17.24 -1.17
CA LEU A 10 -7.61 18.14 -0.07
C LEU A 10 -6.10 18.25 0.14
N LEU A 11 -5.37 17.14 0.06
CA LEU A 11 -3.91 17.14 0.18
C LEU A 11 -3.26 17.92 -0.96
N GLN A 12 -3.70 17.70 -2.20
CA GLN A 12 -3.22 18.43 -3.37
C GLN A 12 -3.48 19.94 -3.26
N ALA A 13 -4.68 20.34 -2.82
CA ALA A 13 -5.03 21.74 -2.64
C ALA A 13 -4.24 22.42 -1.52
N ARG A 14 -3.96 21.72 -0.42
CA ARG A 14 -3.20 22.26 0.72
C ARG A 14 -1.68 22.30 0.49
N HIS A 15 -1.18 21.40 -0.36
CA HIS A 15 0.25 21.26 -0.63
C HIS A 15 0.54 21.18 -2.13
N PRO A 16 0.21 22.23 -2.91
CA PRO A 16 0.30 22.20 -4.38
C PRO A 16 1.74 22.03 -4.89
N ASN A 17 2.75 22.39 -4.08
CA ASN A 17 4.17 22.26 -4.40
C ASN A 17 4.84 21.04 -3.74
N SER A 18 4.06 20.15 -3.11
CA SER A 18 4.63 18.95 -2.50
C SER A 18 5.06 17.94 -3.57
N ALA A 19 6.12 17.19 -3.27
CA ALA A 19 6.60 16.09 -4.10
C ALA A 19 5.76 14.80 -3.93
N PHE A 20 4.52 14.90 -3.45
CA PHE A 20 3.68 13.72 -3.23
C PHE A 20 3.21 13.15 -4.57
N VAL A 21 3.57 11.89 -4.81
CA VAL A 21 3.04 11.11 -5.94
C VAL A 21 1.93 10.22 -5.43
N ILE A 22 0.80 10.23 -6.12
CA ILE A 22 -0.37 9.43 -5.79
C ILE A 22 -0.57 8.40 -6.89
N ILE A 23 -0.60 7.13 -6.49
CA ILE A 23 -0.75 5.99 -7.39
C ILE A 23 -1.99 5.22 -6.95
N GLU A 24 -2.99 5.11 -7.83
CA GLU A 24 -4.18 4.29 -7.60
C GLU A 24 -3.89 2.86 -8.09
N GLY A 25 -4.04 1.88 -7.21
CA GLY A 25 -3.78 0.49 -7.54
C GLY A 25 -4.08 -0.47 -6.38
N SER A 26 -3.94 -1.77 -6.66
CA SER A 26 -4.10 -2.85 -5.69
C SER A 26 -2.75 -3.25 -5.11
N ILE A 27 -2.73 -3.63 -3.83
CA ILE A 27 -1.54 -4.23 -3.20
C ILE A 27 -1.25 -5.63 -3.77
N ASN A 28 -2.22 -6.25 -4.44
CA ASN A 28 -2.07 -7.54 -5.10
C ASN A 28 -1.55 -7.41 -6.54
N ASP A 29 -1.32 -6.18 -7.03
CA ASP A 29 -0.77 -5.95 -8.37
C ASP A 29 0.76 -5.98 -8.33
N VAL A 30 1.31 -7.14 -8.67
CA VAL A 30 2.76 -7.40 -8.66
C VAL A 30 3.50 -6.50 -9.67
N GLN A 31 2.92 -6.26 -10.84
CA GLN A 31 3.57 -5.44 -11.86
C GLN A 31 3.66 -3.98 -11.42
N LEU A 32 2.59 -3.47 -10.80
CA LEU A 32 2.57 -2.14 -10.23
C LEU A 32 3.60 -2.00 -9.10
N LEU A 33 3.65 -2.96 -8.17
CA LEU A 33 4.64 -2.95 -7.09
C LEU A 33 6.07 -2.92 -7.65
N ASN A 34 6.40 -3.81 -8.58
CA ASN A 34 7.72 -3.84 -9.20
C ASN A 34 8.07 -2.53 -9.90
N THR A 35 7.10 -1.91 -10.59
CA THR A 35 7.28 -0.60 -11.22
C THR A 35 7.56 0.49 -10.17
N ILE A 36 6.80 0.52 -9.08
CA ILE A 36 7.00 1.48 -7.98
C ILE A 36 8.39 1.34 -7.37
N PHE A 37 8.79 0.11 -7.02
CA PHE A 37 10.08 -0.15 -6.36
C PHE A 37 11.29 0.08 -7.26
N SER A 38 11.15 -0.13 -8.58
CA SER A 38 12.22 0.20 -9.53
C SER A 38 12.30 1.69 -9.88
N THR A 39 11.18 2.40 -9.80
CA THR A 39 11.10 3.83 -10.17
C THR A 39 11.55 4.74 -9.03
N TYR A 40 11.23 4.39 -7.78
CA TYR A 40 11.46 5.26 -6.63
C TYR A 40 12.53 4.70 -5.69
N GLY A 41 13.43 5.55 -5.23
CA GLY A 41 14.42 5.22 -4.20
C GLY A 41 13.81 5.10 -2.81
N ILE A 42 12.96 4.08 -2.60
CA ILE A 42 12.20 3.89 -1.35
C ILE A 42 13.14 3.51 -0.21
N THR A 43 13.11 4.29 0.87
CA THR A 43 13.96 4.06 2.06
C THR A 43 13.16 3.63 3.28
N HIS A 44 11.86 3.95 3.32
CA HIS A 44 10.94 3.67 4.41
C HIS A 44 9.56 3.33 3.83
N ILE A 45 8.86 2.40 4.47
CA ILE A 45 7.54 1.93 4.06
C ILE A 45 6.61 1.92 5.27
N ALA A 46 5.48 2.61 5.14
CA ALA A 46 4.35 2.49 6.06
C ALA A 46 3.25 1.65 5.38
N HIS A 47 3.14 0.38 5.73
CA HIS A 47 2.14 -0.53 5.16
C HIS A 47 0.83 -0.42 5.94
N LEU A 48 -0.14 0.29 5.36
CA LEU A 48 -1.47 0.55 5.92
C LEU A 48 -2.60 -0.14 5.15
N ALA A 49 -2.28 -0.95 4.12
CA ALA A 49 -3.28 -1.62 3.32
C ALA A 49 -3.73 -2.91 4.02
N ALA A 50 -4.90 -2.83 4.64
CA ALA A 50 -5.55 -3.95 5.32
C ALA A 50 -7.08 -3.81 5.26
N LEU A 51 -7.77 -4.94 5.23
CA LEU A 51 -9.18 -5.06 5.56
C LEU A 51 -9.35 -5.24 7.08
N PRO A 52 -10.36 -4.62 7.70
CA PRO A 52 -10.63 -4.76 9.12
C PRO A 52 -11.00 -6.20 9.51
N GLY A 53 -10.74 -6.55 10.77
CA GLY A 53 -10.61 -7.93 11.26
C GLY A 53 -11.75 -8.92 10.95
N VAL A 54 -11.42 -10.21 11.16
CA VAL A 54 -12.17 -11.43 10.77
C VAL A 54 -13.66 -11.40 11.15
N ARG A 55 -14.03 -10.78 12.28
CA ARG A 55 -15.43 -10.68 12.71
C ARG A 55 -16.30 -9.87 11.74
N SER A 56 -15.72 -8.84 11.11
CA SER A 56 -16.43 -7.99 10.14
C SER A 56 -16.42 -8.56 8.72
N THR A 57 -15.55 -9.54 8.46
CA THR A 57 -15.31 -10.12 7.13
C THR A 57 -15.59 -11.62 7.08
N ALA A 58 -16.37 -12.16 8.03
CA ALA A 58 -16.65 -13.60 8.12
C ALA A 58 -17.22 -14.21 6.81
N TYR A 59 -17.91 -13.41 6.00
CA TYR A 59 -18.45 -13.79 4.68
C TYR A 59 -17.46 -13.64 3.52
N HIS A 60 -16.30 -12.99 3.74
CA HIS A 60 -15.31 -12.63 2.73
C HIS A 60 -13.87 -12.93 3.19
N ILE A 61 -13.67 -14.07 3.87
CA ILE A 61 -12.36 -14.49 4.40
C ILE A 61 -11.29 -14.54 3.30
N ASN A 62 -11.64 -15.00 2.09
CA ASN A 62 -10.69 -15.05 0.98
C ASN A 62 -10.14 -13.66 0.65
N GLN A 63 -10.98 -12.63 0.57
CA GLN A 63 -10.53 -11.26 0.29
C GLN A 63 -9.68 -10.70 1.43
N TYR A 64 -10.00 -11.06 2.67
CA TYR A 64 -9.20 -10.71 3.84
C TYR A 64 -7.80 -11.33 3.75
N VAL A 65 -7.69 -12.62 3.47
CA VAL A 65 -6.40 -13.32 3.33
C VAL A 65 -5.62 -12.75 2.14
N GLU A 66 -6.29 -12.55 1.01
CA GLU A 66 -5.68 -12.01 -0.20
C GLU A 66 -5.10 -10.61 0.06
N THR A 67 -5.86 -9.72 0.68
CA THR A 67 -5.38 -8.35 0.93
C THR A 67 -4.35 -8.28 2.06
N ASN A 68 -4.64 -8.88 3.21
CA ASN A 68 -3.85 -8.67 4.43
C ASN A 68 -2.60 -9.56 4.47
N SER A 69 -2.70 -10.80 3.98
CA SER A 69 -1.59 -11.76 4.03
C SER A 69 -0.84 -11.76 2.70
N ILE A 70 -1.51 -12.05 1.59
CA ILE A 70 -0.85 -12.14 0.28
C ILE A 70 -0.33 -10.76 -0.16
N GLY A 71 -1.12 -9.69 -0.02
CA GLY A 71 -0.65 -8.33 -0.30
C GLY A 71 0.59 -7.92 0.51
N THR A 72 0.65 -8.32 1.79
CA THR A 72 1.85 -8.08 2.62
C THR A 72 3.06 -8.87 2.13
N GLN A 73 2.87 -10.13 1.74
CA GLN A 73 3.93 -10.94 1.15
C GLN A 73 4.46 -10.31 -0.14
N LEU A 74 3.59 -9.89 -1.05
CA LEU A 74 3.98 -9.29 -2.33
C LEU A 74 4.75 -7.97 -2.14
N LEU A 75 4.36 -7.16 -1.15
CA LEU A 75 5.09 -5.96 -0.78
C LEU A 75 6.52 -6.27 -0.30
N LEU A 76 6.68 -7.29 0.55
CA LEU A 76 7.97 -7.72 1.05
C LEU A 76 8.85 -8.30 -0.08
N GLU A 77 8.25 -9.06 -0.98
CA GLU A 77 8.93 -9.61 -2.15
C GLU A 77 9.43 -8.51 -3.09
N ALA A 78 8.58 -7.53 -3.41
CA ALA A 78 8.98 -6.37 -4.21
C ALA A 78 10.11 -5.56 -3.55
N ALA A 79 10.08 -5.40 -2.22
CA ALA A 79 11.14 -4.70 -1.49
C ALA A 79 12.45 -5.48 -1.44
N SER A 80 12.41 -6.81 -1.55
CA SER A 80 13.60 -7.67 -1.51
C SER A 80 14.53 -7.46 -2.70
N SER A 81 14.02 -6.89 -3.81
CA SER A 81 14.83 -6.57 -4.99
C SER A 81 15.68 -5.29 -4.82
N LEU A 82 15.52 -4.55 -3.73
CA LEU A 82 16.29 -3.32 -3.48
C LEU A 82 17.68 -3.64 -2.92
N GLN A 83 18.69 -2.90 -3.39
CA GLN A 83 20.08 -3.04 -2.91
C GLN A 83 20.21 -2.80 -1.40
N ARG A 84 19.38 -1.91 -0.84
CA ARG A 84 19.25 -1.69 0.60
C ARG A 84 17.79 -1.87 0.99
N LEU A 85 17.54 -2.76 1.95
CA LEU A 85 16.20 -2.97 2.47
C LEU A 85 15.66 -1.69 3.13
N PRO A 86 14.40 -1.31 2.85
CA PRO A 86 13.75 -0.20 3.51
C PRO A 86 13.38 -0.57 4.94
N GLN A 87 13.18 0.44 5.79
CA GLN A 87 12.58 0.22 7.10
C GLN A 87 11.06 0.12 6.97
N PHE A 88 10.47 -0.87 7.63
CA PHE A 88 9.03 -1.11 7.56
C PHE A 88 8.34 -0.77 8.88
N VAL A 89 7.18 -0.14 8.77
CA VAL A 89 6.18 -0.04 9.84
C VAL A 89 4.90 -0.67 9.31
N PHE A 90 4.43 -1.69 10.01
CA PHE A 90 3.19 -2.41 9.69
C PHE A 90 2.09 -2.00 10.65
N TYR A 91 0.91 -1.69 10.12
CA TYR A 91 -0.29 -1.48 10.90
C TYR A 91 -1.25 -2.66 10.69
N PHE A 92 -1.63 -3.32 11.78
CA PHE A 92 -2.60 -4.42 11.80
C PHE A 92 -3.82 -4.02 12.64
N ASN A 93 -5.03 -4.33 12.15
CA ASN A 93 -6.33 -3.93 12.74
C ASN A 93 -7.01 -5.08 13.49
#